data_AF-A0A4R8HS78-F1
#
_entry.id   AF-A0A4R8HS78-F1
#
_cell.length_a   1.000
_cell.length_b   1.000
_cell.length_c   1.000
_cell.angle_alpha   90.00
_cell.angle_beta   90.00
_cell.angle_gamma   90.00
#
_symmetry.space_group_name_H-M   'P 1'
#
loop_
_entity.id
_entity.type
_entity.pdbx_description
1 polymer ?
#
loop_
_entity_poly.entity_id
_entity_poly.type
_entity_poly.pdbx_seq_one_letter_code
_entity_poly.pdbx_strand_id
1 'polypeptide(L)'
;MDPEGSSEWLIVSGILVRKESEDKLDSWYADMRSRLVKFKGKVIHFAKLNETNKLITCQFLSKKPVKIFSVCSNKKNMKGYTNPFAELRSLDRNWFYCWLTRVLLERITHFVLNDSMLRSGKPAKVKLIYSHRGGLSYSQLNAYFALIKMQGRVGGLYLELGKVYFETLDMRLVEVIPHFEHLGLTFADIAASAYFKGCDTYNTHACDPRFAQALKSRMASVEYRDETEIESYRTYAGYGVKLLPSFRGANITKEQSLIFKFYGYPRQWWDPTPTTPSPYRMATVSPTVALDAPDKMPGA
;
A
#
# COMPACT_ATOMS: atom_id res chain seq x y z
N MET A 1 0.81 -5.82 26.48
CA MET A 1 1.55 -5.39 25.26
C MET A 1 2.96 -5.95 25.37
N ASP A 2 3.74 -6.03 24.30
CA ASP A 2 5.17 -6.33 24.53
C ASP A 2 5.77 -5.06 25.16
N PRO A 3 6.31 -5.10 26.39
CA PRO A 3 6.86 -3.92 27.05
C PRO A 3 8.05 -3.34 26.28
N GLU A 4 8.68 -4.14 25.41
CA GLU A 4 9.90 -3.80 24.70
C GLU A 4 9.70 -3.83 23.17
N GLY A 5 9.44 -2.66 22.56
CA GLY A 5 10.20 -2.32 21.35
C GLY A 5 9.55 -2.37 19.96
N SER A 6 8.25 -2.62 19.76
CA SER A 6 7.65 -2.49 18.42
C SER A 6 6.42 -1.57 18.39
N SER A 7 6.38 -0.66 17.42
CA SER A 7 5.28 0.29 17.21
C SER A 7 3.92 -0.41 17.06
N GLU A 8 2.79 0.29 17.17
CA GLU A 8 1.49 -0.34 16.86
C GLU A 8 1.32 -0.55 15.35
N TRP A 9 1.86 0.37 14.56
CA TRP A 9 1.71 0.41 13.11
C TRP A 9 3.02 0.09 12.40
N LEU A 10 2.92 -0.62 11.27
CA LEU A 10 3.98 -0.69 10.26
C LEU A 10 3.47 -0.05 8.98
N ILE A 11 4.15 1.00 8.52
CA ILE A 11 3.83 1.71 7.29
C ILE A 11 4.92 1.42 6.26
N VAL A 12 4.50 0.94 5.09
CA VAL A 12 5.37 0.81 3.92
C VAL A 12 4.80 1.72 2.85
N SER A 13 5.54 2.76 2.49
CA SER A 13 5.15 3.69 1.43
C SER A 13 6.19 3.73 0.33
N GLY A 14 5.72 4.06 -0.87
CA GLY A 14 6.56 4.30 -2.03
C GLY A 14 6.10 5.56 -2.76
N ILE A 15 7.06 6.24 -3.36
CA ILE A 15 6.79 7.24 -4.38
C ILE A 15 7.13 6.66 -5.75
N LEU A 16 6.26 6.88 -6.72
CA LEU A 16 6.46 6.54 -8.11
C LEU A 16 6.75 7.83 -8.87
N VAL A 17 7.92 7.88 -9.50
CA VAL A 17 8.41 8.99 -10.28
C VAL A 17 8.55 8.52 -11.71
N ARG A 18 8.16 9.37 -12.68
CA ARG A 18 8.41 9.05 -14.09
C ARG A 18 9.90 9.19 -14.39
N LYS A 19 10.40 8.40 -15.35
CA LYS A 19 11.83 8.39 -15.71
C LYS A 19 12.34 9.78 -16.10
N GLU A 20 11.54 10.54 -16.84
CA GLU A 20 11.79 11.93 -17.27
C GLU A 20 11.77 12.99 -16.15
N SER A 21 11.56 12.56 -14.90
CA SER A 21 11.62 13.43 -13.73
C SER A 21 12.60 12.92 -12.66
N GLU A 22 13.30 11.81 -12.91
CA GLU A 22 14.25 11.23 -11.97
C GLU A 22 15.45 12.17 -11.73
N ASP A 23 15.95 12.80 -12.78
CA ASP A 23 17.02 13.81 -12.77
C ASP A 23 16.65 15.07 -11.97
N LYS A 24 15.35 15.34 -11.79
CA LYS A 24 14.86 16.52 -11.07
C LYS A 24 14.81 16.33 -9.56
N LEU A 25 15.00 15.11 -9.05
CA LEU A 25 14.87 14.83 -7.62
C LEU A 25 15.82 15.67 -6.76
N ASP A 26 17.04 15.91 -7.22
CA ASP A 26 18.03 16.76 -6.56
C ASP A 26 17.55 18.21 -6.45
N SER A 27 17.06 18.76 -7.56
CA SER A 27 16.51 20.12 -7.60
C SER A 27 15.29 20.26 -6.68
N TRP A 28 14.42 19.23 -6.64
CA TRP A 28 13.26 19.22 -5.76
C TRP A 28 13.65 19.15 -4.29
N TYR A 29 14.65 18.35 -3.95
CA TYR A 29 15.12 18.25 -2.57
C TYR A 29 15.75 19.58 -2.09
N ALA A 30 16.57 20.22 -2.94
CA ALA A 30 17.16 21.52 -2.63
C ALA A 30 16.08 22.62 -2.43
N ASP A 31 15.09 22.68 -3.32
CA ASP A 31 13.95 23.60 -3.24
C ASP A 31 13.06 23.32 -2.01
N MET A 32 12.86 22.06 -1.64
CA MET A 32 12.15 21.71 -0.41
C MET A 32 12.92 22.18 0.82
N ARG A 33 14.23 21.93 0.85
CA ARG A 33 15.11 22.26 1.97
C ARG A 33 15.16 23.77 2.22
N SER A 34 15.24 24.58 1.16
CA SER A 34 15.29 26.05 1.27
C SER A 34 14.03 26.66 1.88
N ARG A 35 12.89 25.95 1.82
CA ARG A 35 11.61 26.38 2.40
C ARG A 35 11.45 26.03 3.88
N LEU A 36 12.33 25.20 4.44
CA LEU A 36 12.21 24.78 5.83
C LEU A 36 12.65 25.89 6.78
N VAL A 37 11.79 26.21 7.75
CA VAL A 37 12.03 27.26 8.73
C VAL A 37 13.07 26.79 9.75
N LYS A 38 14.16 27.55 9.91
CA LYS A 38 15.24 27.32 10.90
C LYS A 38 15.87 25.92 10.82
N PHE A 39 15.84 25.25 9.67
CA PHE A 39 16.40 23.91 9.51
C PHE A 39 17.92 23.96 9.31
N LYS A 40 18.67 23.30 10.21
CA LYS A 40 20.13 23.21 10.17
C LYS A 40 20.66 21.79 9.87
N GLY A 41 19.78 20.81 9.70
CA GLY A 41 20.16 19.40 9.52
C GLY A 41 20.83 19.12 8.18
N LYS A 42 21.73 18.14 8.10
CA LYS A 42 22.33 17.70 6.82
C LYS A 42 21.34 16.94 5.95
N VAL A 43 20.50 16.10 6.57
CA VAL A 43 19.50 15.27 5.90
C VAL A 43 18.13 15.55 6.51
N ILE A 44 17.11 15.62 5.65
CA ILE A 44 15.72 15.77 6.08
C ILE A 44 15.21 14.41 6.55
N HIS A 45 14.96 14.28 7.84
CA HIS A 45 14.24 13.15 8.42
C HIS A 45 12.89 13.65 8.93
N PHE A 46 11.80 13.16 8.36
CA PHE A 46 10.47 13.71 8.66
C PHE A 46 10.13 13.66 10.15
N ALA A 47 10.49 12.56 10.82
CA ALA A 47 10.28 12.37 12.26
C ALA A 47 10.92 13.49 13.12
N LYS A 48 12.07 14.02 12.70
CA LYS A 48 12.84 15.05 13.41
C LYS A 48 12.38 16.49 13.10
N LEU A 49 11.47 16.68 12.14
CA LEU A 49 10.93 17.99 11.81
C LEU A 49 9.88 18.43 12.85
N ASN A 50 9.83 19.75 13.11
CA ASN A 50 8.69 20.35 13.80
C ASN A 50 7.42 20.30 12.93
N GLU A 51 6.25 20.55 13.52
CA GLU A 51 4.96 20.42 12.83
C GLU A 51 4.86 21.33 11.59
N THR A 52 5.32 22.57 11.68
CA THR A 52 5.34 23.52 10.56
C THR A 52 6.14 22.96 9.38
N ASN A 53 7.35 22.48 9.63
CA ASN A 53 8.23 21.92 8.60
C ASN A 53 7.72 20.59 8.06
N LYS A 54 7.06 19.76 8.88
CA LYS A 54 6.35 18.55 8.42
C LYS A 54 5.27 18.92 7.40
N LEU A 55 4.45 19.93 7.71
CA LEU A 55 3.39 20.38 6.82
C LEU A 55 3.95 20.98 5.51
N ILE A 56 4.96 21.85 5.60
CA ILE A 56 5.64 22.44 4.42
C ILE A 56 6.16 21.32 3.51
N THR A 57 6.79 20.30 4.10
CA THR A 57 7.35 19.16 3.38
C THR A 57 6.27 18.36 2.64
N CYS A 58 5.14 18.06 3.29
CA CYS A 58 4.03 17.37 2.65
C CYS A 58 3.36 18.22 1.54
N GLN A 59 3.14 19.52 1.79
CA GLN A 59 2.58 20.45 0.81
C GLN A 59 3.52 20.67 -0.40
N PHE A 60 4.82 20.57 -0.18
CA PHE A 60 5.81 20.61 -1.25
C PHE A 60 5.70 19.37 -2.14
N LEU A 61 5.76 18.18 -1.53
CA LEU A 61 5.68 16.91 -2.24
C LEU A 61 4.36 16.77 -3.02
N SER A 62 3.24 17.28 -2.46
CA SER A 62 1.93 17.25 -3.11
C SER A 62 1.84 18.08 -4.41
N LYS A 63 2.83 18.95 -4.66
CA LYS A 63 2.93 19.72 -5.90
C LYS A 63 3.81 19.05 -6.96
N LYS A 64 4.63 18.05 -6.60
CA LYS A 64 5.54 17.39 -7.54
C LYS A 64 4.83 16.30 -8.37
N PRO A 65 5.25 16.03 -9.62
CA PRO A 65 4.61 15.06 -10.52
C PRO A 65 4.94 13.61 -10.13
N VAL A 66 4.59 13.23 -8.90
CA VAL A 66 4.77 11.87 -8.36
C VAL A 66 3.43 11.21 -8.09
N LYS A 67 3.43 9.89 -7.92
CA LYS A 67 2.32 9.14 -7.33
C LYS A 67 2.77 8.50 -6.03
N ILE A 68 1.93 8.55 -5.02
CA ILE A 68 2.23 8.04 -3.69
C ILE A 68 1.33 6.83 -3.43
N PHE A 69 1.94 5.79 -2.86
CA PHE A 69 1.27 4.58 -2.41
C PHE A 69 1.67 4.32 -0.95
N SER A 70 0.72 3.91 -0.13
CA SER A 70 0.97 3.60 1.27
C SER A 70 0.18 2.38 1.70
N VAL A 71 0.87 1.40 2.29
CA VAL A 71 0.28 0.26 2.98
C VAL A 71 0.45 0.51 4.48
N CYS A 72 -0.67 0.65 5.17
CA CYS A 72 -0.76 0.87 6.60
C CYS A 72 -1.21 -0.42 7.28
N SER A 73 -0.31 -1.12 7.97
CA SER A 73 -0.66 -2.34 8.71
C SER A 73 -0.73 -2.05 10.21
N ASN A 74 -1.90 -2.24 10.80
CA ASN A 74 -2.04 -2.30 12.25
C ASN A 74 -1.56 -3.69 12.71
N LYS A 75 -0.71 -3.75 13.75
CA LYS A 75 -0.14 -5.01 14.25
C LYS A 75 -0.96 -5.63 15.41
N LYS A 76 -1.97 -4.95 15.95
CA LYS A 76 -2.78 -5.46 17.08
C LYS A 76 -3.43 -6.80 16.77
N ASN A 77 -3.91 -6.98 15.54
CA ASN A 77 -4.54 -8.21 15.08
C ASN A 77 -3.55 -9.30 14.66
N MET A 78 -2.25 -9.00 14.62
CA MET A 78 -1.19 -9.99 14.38
C MET A 78 -0.63 -10.55 15.68
N LYS A 79 -0.92 -9.91 16.81
CA LYS A 79 -0.43 -10.37 18.11
C LYS A 79 -1.10 -11.70 18.45
N GLY A 80 -0.30 -12.76 18.58
CA GLY A 80 -0.79 -14.12 18.83
C GLY A 80 -1.35 -14.83 17.59
N TYR A 81 -1.27 -14.22 16.40
CA TYR A 81 -1.63 -14.89 15.16
C TYR A 81 -0.47 -15.79 14.72
N THR A 82 -0.65 -17.10 14.87
CA THR A 82 0.23 -18.12 14.32
C THR A 82 -0.28 -18.52 12.95
N ASN A 83 0.60 -18.55 11.96
CA ASN A 83 0.28 -19.12 10.65
C ASN A 83 1.22 -20.31 10.44
N PRO A 84 0.76 -21.54 10.70
CA PRO A 84 1.59 -22.74 10.62
C PRO A 84 2.26 -22.91 9.24
N PHE A 85 1.62 -22.42 8.18
CA PHE A 85 2.15 -22.48 6.81
C PHE A 85 3.19 -21.39 6.53
N ALA A 86 2.97 -20.19 7.08
CA ALA A 86 4.02 -19.18 7.10
C ALA A 86 5.19 -19.74 7.87
N GLU A 87 5.02 -20.16 9.13
CA GLU A 87 6.07 -20.75 9.98
C GLU A 87 6.83 -21.91 9.31
N LEU A 88 6.15 -22.81 8.58
CA LEU A 88 6.78 -23.90 7.82
C LEU A 88 7.69 -23.43 6.67
N ARG A 89 7.41 -22.25 6.07
CA ARG A 89 8.14 -21.72 4.90
C ARG A 89 8.94 -20.46 5.19
N SER A 90 8.75 -19.89 6.38
CA SER A 90 9.21 -18.60 6.84
C SER A 90 10.34 -18.84 7.83
N LEU A 91 11.48 -19.32 7.34
CA LEU A 91 12.73 -19.39 8.13
C LEU A 91 13.26 -17.99 8.50
N ASP A 92 12.60 -16.92 8.06
CA ASP A 92 13.17 -15.57 8.04
C ASP A 92 12.36 -14.53 8.82
N ARG A 93 13.09 -13.72 9.59
CA ARG A 93 12.61 -12.56 10.36
C ARG A 93 11.96 -11.46 9.49
N ASN A 94 12.08 -11.55 8.17
CA ASN A 94 11.70 -10.51 7.20
C ASN A 94 10.37 -10.75 6.49
N TRP A 95 9.71 -11.89 6.73
CA TRP A 95 8.50 -12.29 6.02
C TRP A 95 7.42 -11.20 6.00
N PHE A 96 7.15 -10.57 7.15
CA PHE A 96 6.10 -9.57 7.24
C PHE A 96 6.39 -8.33 6.40
N TYR A 97 7.65 -7.88 6.34
CA TYR A 97 8.03 -6.77 5.47
C TYR A 97 7.94 -7.15 3.98
N CYS A 98 8.37 -8.36 3.61
CA CYS A 98 8.21 -8.89 2.26
C CYS A 98 6.74 -8.93 1.84
N TRP A 99 5.86 -9.36 2.74
CA TRP A 99 4.42 -9.37 2.55
C TRP A 99 3.85 -7.96 2.31
N LEU A 100 4.14 -7.00 3.19
CA LEU A 100 3.65 -5.63 3.00
C LEU A 100 4.21 -4.99 1.72
N THR A 101 5.46 -5.32 1.36
CA THR A 101 6.07 -4.87 0.12
C THR A 101 5.36 -5.49 -1.10
N ARG A 102 5.00 -6.77 -1.07
CA ARG A 102 4.16 -7.39 -2.11
C ARG A 102 2.84 -6.63 -2.24
N VAL A 103 2.15 -6.37 -1.12
CA VAL A 103 0.88 -5.62 -1.11
C VAL A 103 1.08 -4.24 -1.75
N LEU A 104 2.17 -3.54 -1.46
CA LEU A 104 2.49 -2.26 -2.10
C LEU A 104 2.70 -2.43 -3.61
N LEU A 105 3.48 -3.43 -4.03
CA LEU A 105 3.82 -3.69 -5.42
C LEU A 105 2.63 -4.12 -6.27
N GLU A 106 1.65 -4.85 -5.72
CA GLU A 106 0.40 -5.16 -6.43
C GLU A 106 -0.26 -3.88 -6.98
N ARG A 107 -0.28 -2.80 -6.18
CA ARG A 107 -0.90 -1.52 -6.59
C ARG A 107 0.01 -0.71 -7.51
N ILE A 108 1.32 -0.69 -7.24
CA ILE A 108 2.28 0.03 -8.08
C ILE A 108 2.33 -0.60 -9.48
N THR A 109 2.44 -1.91 -9.58
CA THR A 109 2.54 -2.63 -10.86
C THR A 109 1.24 -2.53 -11.65
N HIS A 110 0.08 -2.63 -11.00
CA HIS A 110 -1.21 -2.35 -11.62
C HIS A 110 -1.28 -0.92 -12.19
N PHE A 111 -0.87 0.08 -11.39
CA PHE A 111 -0.85 1.47 -11.84
C PHE A 111 0.06 1.68 -13.05
N VAL A 112 1.29 1.16 -12.98
CA VAL A 112 2.28 1.29 -14.06
C VAL A 112 1.78 0.61 -15.33
N LEU A 113 1.16 -0.58 -15.22
CA LEU A 113 0.61 -1.27 -16.38
C LEU A 113 -0.45 -0.41 -17.06
N ASN A 114 -1.48 0.00 -16.32
CA ASN A 114 -2.58 0.77 -16.89
C ASN A 114 -2.12 2.11 -17.47
N ASP A 115 -1.26 2.84 -16.76
CA ASP A 115 -0.72 4.12 -17.22
C ASP A 115 0.19 3.99 -18.45
N SER A 116 0.97 2.91 -18.55
CA SER A 116 1.85 2.68 -19.71
C SER A 116 1.11 2.17 -20.94
N MET A 117 0.12 1.28 -20.73
CA MET A 117 -0.79 0.84 -21.78
C MET A 117 -1.57 2.01 -22.37
N LEU A 118 -2.13 2.89 -21.53
CA LEU A 118 -2.88 4.06 -21.98
C LEU A 118 -2.02 5.04 -22.79
N ARG A 119 -0.77 5.27 -22.39
CA ARG A 119 0.10 6.27 -23.02
C ARG A 119 0.88 5.77 -24.23
N SER A 120 1.28 4.51 -24.23
CA SER A 120 2.25 3.97 -25.19
C SER A 120 1.83 2.64 -25.82
N GLY A 121 0.69 2.07 -25.43
CA GLY A 121 0.21 0.79 -25.93
C GLY A 121 1.06 -0.42 -25.50
N LYS A 122 2.09 -0.22 -24.67
CA LYS A 122 2.99 -1.27 -24.21
C LYS A 122 3.31 -1.16 -22.71
N PRO A 123 3.51 -2.29 -22.00
CA PRO A 123 3.90 -2.26 -20.59
C PRO A 123 5.27 -1.59 -20.40
N ALA A 124 5.32 -0.60 -19.52
CA ALA A 124 6.58 -0.01 -19.06
C ALA A 124 7.16 -0.81 -17.88
N LYS A 125 8.49 -0.73 -17.71
CA LYS A 125 9.18 -1.32 -16.56
C LYS A 125 9.27 -0.34 -15.39
N VAL A 126 9.13 -0.86 -14.17
CA VAL A 126 9.40 -0.14 -12.93
C VAL A 126 10.81 -0.47 -12.43
N LYS A 127 11.59 0.57 -12.10
CA LYS A 127 12.82 0.45 -11.33
C LYS A 127 12.46 0.59 -9.84
N LEU A 128 12.85 -0.38 -9.02
CA LEU A 128 12.61 -0.36 -7.58
C LEU A 128 13.88 0.03 -6.85
N ILE A 129 13.79 1.06 -6.00
CA ILE A 129 14.91 1.51 -5.17
C ILE A 129 14.48 1.37 -3.72
N TYR A 130 15.12 0.46 -3.00
CA TYR A 130 14.87 0.23 -1.58
C TYR A 130 15.86 0.99 -0.72
N SER A 131 15.36 1.55 0.38
CA SER A 131 16.21 2.04 1.45
C SER A 131 16.83 0.86 2.19
N HIS A 132 18.16 0.84 2.29
CA HIS A 132 18.90 -0.09 3.12
C HIS A 132 18.47 0.06 4.59
N ARG A 133 17.93 -1.01 5.19
CA ARG A 133 17.63 -1.09 6.62
C ARG A 133 18.27 -2.34 7.21
N GLY A 134 18.95 -2.17 8.35
CA GLY A 134 19.54 -3.29 9.08
C GLY A 134 18.49 -4.34 9.42
N GLY A 135 18.81 -5.61 9.16
CA GLY A 135 17.93 -6.76 9.39
C GLY A 135 17.15 -7.24 8.16
N LEU A 136 16.99 -6.42 7.12
CA LEU A 136 16.36 -6.85 5.86
C LEU A 136 17.38 -7.51 4.93
N SER A 137 17.11 -8.76 4.53
CA SER A 137 17.86 -9.44 3.49
C SER A 137 17.19 -9.23 2.13
N TYR A 138 17.84 -8.47 1.27
CA TYR A 138 17.31 -8.17 -0.06
C TYR A 138 17.46 -9.36 -1.03
N SER A 139 18.39 -10.27 -0.78
CA SER A 139 18.45 -11.55 -1.49
C SER A 139 17.20 -12.40 -1.19
N GLN A 140 16.71 -12.39 0.05
CA GLN A 140 15.44 -13.04 0.43
C GLN A 140 14.24 -12.37 -0.24
N LEU A 141 14.22 -11.02 -0.32
CA LEU A 141 13.16 -10.30 -1.02
C LEU A 141 13.11 -10.68 -2.51
N ASN A 142 14.27 -10.78 -3.16
CA ASN A 142 14.36 -11.21 -4.56
C ASN A 142 13.90 -12.65 -4.75
N ALA A 143 14.34 -13.57 -3.88
CA ALA A 143 13.89 -14.96 -3.90
C ALA A 143 12.38 -15.09 -3.68
N TYR A 144 11.81 -14.29 -2.77
CA TYR A 144 10.38 -14.23 -2.51
C TYR A 144 9.59 -13.82 -3.75
N PHE A 145 10.02 -12.77 -4.47
CA PHE A 145 9.34 -12.36 -5.71
C PHE A 145 9.52 -13.35 -6.85
N ALA A 146 10.67 -14.02 -6.94
CA ALA A 146 10.87 -15.11 -7.90
C ALA A 146 9.91 -16.29 -7.63
N LEU A 147 9.73 -16.65 -6.35
CA LEU A 147 8.78 -17.69 -5.92
C LEU A 147 7.34 -17.30 -6.29
N ILE A 148 6.90 -16.07 -5.98
CA ILE A 148 5.56 -15.60 -6.34
C ILE A 148 5.34 -15.62 -7.86
N LYS A 149 6.35 -15.20 -8.64
CA LYS A 149 6.29 -15.23 -10.11
C LYS A 149 6.10 -16.65 -10.64
N MET A 150 6.81 -17.61 -10.05
CA MET A 150 6.67 -19.03 -10.40
C MET A 150 5.28 -19.57 -10.02
N GLN A 151 4.81 -19.29 -8.81
CA GLN A 151 3.48 -19.69 -8.34
C GLN A 151 2.37 -19.11 -9.22
N GLY A 152 2.49 -17.85 -9.64
CA GLY A 152 1.54 -17.20 -10.55
C GLY A 152 1.46 -17.83 -11.93
N ARG A 153 2.56 -18.41 -12.45
CA ARG A 153 2.57 -19.11 -13.74
C ARG A 153 1.90 -20.47 -13.68
N VAL A 154 1.99 -21.15 -12.55
CA VAL A 154 1.48 -22.52 -12.36
C VAL A 154 0.03 -22.50 -11.84
N GLY A 155 -0.58 -21.32 -11.65
CA GLY A 155 -1.91 -21.20 -11.03
C GLY A 155 -1.93 -21.58 -9.55
N GLY A 156 -0.77 -21.66 -8.91
CA GLY A 156 -0.59 -22.08 -7.51
C GLY A 156 -0.44 -20.92 -6.53
N LEU A 157 -0.96 -19.73 -6.86
CA LEU A 157 -0.96 -18.62 -5.93
C LEU A 157 -1.90 -18.95 -4.76
N TYR A 158 -1.30 -19.27 -3.62
CA TYR A 158 -2.05 -19.64 -2.42
C TYR A 158 -2.95 -18.50 -1.88
N LEU A 159 -2.59 -17.25 -2.18
CA LEU A 159 -3.43 -16.09 -1.92
C LEU A 159 -3.76 -15.43 -3.27
N GLU A 160 -5.01 -15.58 -3.68
CA GLU A 160 -5.61 -14.94 -4.85
C GLU A 160 -5.90 -13.44 -4.65
N LEU A 161 -5.61 -12.92 -3.46
CA LEU A 161 -5.78 -11.51 -3.14
C LEU A 161 -4.66 -10.67 -3.77
N GLY A 162 -4.97 -10.06 -4.91
CA GLY A 162 -4.15 -9.06 -5.59
C GLY A 162 -3.04 -9.66 -6.46
N LYS A 163 -2.97 -9.22 -7.71
CA LYS A 163 -1.96 -9.66 -8.68
C LYS A 163 -0.78 -8.69 -8.76
N VAL A 164 0.45 -9.22 -8.70
CA VAL A 164 1.64 -8.48 -9.13
C VAL A 164 1.76 -8.63 -10.65
N TYR A 165 1.75 -7.51 -11.37
CA TYR A 165 1.89 -7.50 -12.83
C TYR A 165 3.37 -7.58 -13.22
N PHE A 166 3.89 -8.81 -13.31
CA PHE A 166 5.30 -9.09 -13.62
C PHE A 166 5.75 -8.62 -15.00
N GLU A 167 4.83 -8.25 -15.89
CA GLU A 167 5.10 -7.56 -17.16
C GLU A 167 5.72 -6.18 -16.92
N THR A 168 5.43 -5.55 -15.78
CA THR A 168 5.99 -4.25 -15.38
C THR A 168 7.20 -4.37 -14.46
N LEU A 169 7.42 -5.53 -13.84
CA LEU A 169 8.50 -5.74 -12.88
C LEU A 169 9.69 -6.47 -13.50
N ASP A 170 10.89 -5.91 -13.35
CA ASP A 170 12.15 -6.56 -13.68
C ASP A 170 13.07 -6.54 -12.47
N MET A 171 13.43 -7.73 -11.97
CA MET A 171 14.26 -7.87 -10.77
C MET A 171 15.69 -7.35 -10.97
N ARG A 172 16.14 -7.20 -12.22
CA ARG A 172 17.44 -6.57 -12.54
C ARG A 172 17.43 -5.06 -12.35
N LEU A 173 16.24 -4.46 -12.26
CA LEU A 173 16.04 -3.03 -11.98
C LEU A 173 15.73 -2.77 -10.50
N VAL A 174 16.13 -3.70 -9.63
CA VAL A 174 16.01 -3.56 -8.18
C VAL A 174 17.36 -3.14 -7.61
N GLU A 175 17.38 -1.98 -6.95
CA GLU A 175 18.55 -1.43 -6.29
C GLU A 175 18.28 -1.29 -4.79
N VAL A 176 19.33 -1.47 -3.99
CA VAL A 176 19.30 -1.29 -2.55
C VAL A 176 20.36 -0.26 -2.21
N ILE A 177 19.91 0.89 -1.74
CA ILE A 177 20.77 2.04 -1.53
C ILE A 177 20.52 2.59 -0.12
N PRO A 178 21.56 3.02 0.63
CA PRO A 178 21.37 3.75 1.87
C PRO A 178 20.42 4.95 1.71
N HIS A 179 19.57 5.20 2.70
CA HIS A 179 18.50 6.22 2.60
C HIS A 179 19.00 7.63 2.32
N PHE A 180 20.27 7.93 2.62
CA PHE A 180 20.88 9.24 2.40
C PHE A 180 21.52 9.40 1.01
N GLU A 181 21.73 8.30 0.27
CA GLU A 181 22.40 8.33 -1.05
C GLU A 181 21.41 8.55 -2.20
N HIS A 182 20.13 8.27 -2.02
CA HIS A 182 19.11 8.48 -3.05
C HIS A 182 17.94 9.32 -2.54
N LEU A 183 17.80 10.55 -3.04
CA LEU A 183 16.81 11.52 -2.54
C LEU A 183 15.35 11.09 -2.74
N GLY A 184 15.09 10.21 -3.72
CA GLY A 184 13.80 9.53 -3.87
C GLY A 184 13.35 8.80 -2.59
N LEU A 185 14.30 8.26 -1.81
CA LEU A 185 14.02 7.57 -0.55
C LEU A 185 13.58 8.53 0.54
N THR A 186 14.10 9.77 0.54
CA THR A 186 13.64 10.82 1.46
C THR A 186 12.18 11.18 1.22
N PHE A 187 11.75 11.28 -0.04
CA PHE A 187 10.34 11.52 -0.36
C PHE A 187 9.43 10.35 0.00
N ALA A 188 9.91 9.11 -0.12
CA ALA A 188 9.20 7.94 0.38
C ALA A 188 9.09 7.93 1.93
N ASP A 189 10.15 8.35 2.64
CA ASP A 189 10.14 8.52 4.10
C ASP A 189 9.11 9.57 4.56
N ILE A 190 9.01 10.69 3.84
CA ILE A 190 7.99 11.72 4.08
C ILE A 190 6.59 11.11 4.01
N ALA A 191 6.29 10.35 2.96
CA ALA A 191 4.98 9.70 2.83
C ALA A 191 4.73 8.71 3.98
N ALA A 192 5.67 7.79 4.23
CA ALA A 192 5.54 6.78 5.29
C ALA A 192 5.33 7.42 6.66
N SER A 193 6.14 8.43 6.99
CA SER A 193 6.09 9.12 8.27
C SER A 193 4.83 9.98 8.44
N ALA A 194 4.31 10.58 7.36
CA ALA A 194 3.05 11.31 7.39
C ALA A 194 1.87 10.40 7.72
N TYR A 195 1.81 9.20 7.12
CA TYR A 195 0.80 8.19 7.44
C TYR A 195 0.97 7.63 8.85
N PHE A 196 2.21 7.33 9.26
CA PHE A 196 2.49 6.88 10.62
C PHE A 196 2.00 7.89 11.66
N LYS A 197 2.34 9.18 11.49
CA LYS A 197 1.84 10.25 12.36
C LYS A 197 0.31 10.41 12.35
N GLY A 198 -0.35 10.05 11.24
CA GLY A 198 -1.80 10.10 11.12
C GLY A 198 -2.56 8.97 11.80
N CYS A 199 -1.92 7.84 12.15
CA CYS A 199 -2.60 6.66 12.71
C CYS A 199 -1.95 6.09 13.98
N ASP A 200 -0.71 6.43 14.31
CA ASP A 200 -0.06 5.93 15.50
C ASP A 200 -0.28 6.87 16.68
N THR A 201 -0.86 6.37 17.78
CA THR A 201 -1.04 7.13 19.02
C THR A 201 0.07 6.87 20.03
N TYR A 202 0.69 5.68 20.01
CA TYR A 202 1.60 5.24 21.07
C TYR A 202 3.00 5.85 20.93
N ASN A 203 3.62 5.75 19.75
CA ASN A 203 4.96 6.30 19.50
C ASN A 203 4.93 7.78 19.16
N THR A 204 3.83 8.29 18.60
CA THR A 204 3.72 9.71 18.24
C THR A 204 2.94 10.57 19.23
N HIS A 205 2.44 9.96 20.32
CA HIS A 205 1.63 10.53 21.40
C HIS A 205 0.24 11.04 21.01
N ALA A 206 0.02 11.37 19.74
CA ALA A 206 -1.26 11.83 19.20
C ALA A 206 -1.32 11.65 17.69
N CYS A 207 -2.47 11.22 17.17
CA CYS A 207 -2.70 11.18 15.73
C CYS A 207 -2.84 12.59 15.15
N ASP A 208 -2.08 12.88 14.09
CA ASP A 208 -2.23 14.10 13.30
C ASP A 208 -2.38 13.75 11.82
N PRO A 209 -3.62 13.70 11.29
CA PRO A 209 -3.86 13.31 9.91
C PRO A 209 -3.47 14.41 8.91
N ARG A 210 -3.25 15.66 9.34
CA ARG A 210 -3.07 16.81 8.44
C ARG A 210 -1.91 16.62 7.46
N PHE A 211 -0.82 15.97 7.90
CA PHE A 211 0.35 15.71 7.07
C PHE A 211 0.03 14.74 5.92
N ALA A 212 -0.62 13.62 6.23
CA ALA A 212 -1.01 12.67 5.19
C ALA A 212 -2.10 13.26 4.29
N GLN A 213 -3.09 13.98 4.86
CA GLN A 213 -4.13 14.67 4.10
C GLN A 213 -3.55 15.66 3.07
N ALA A 214 -2.47 16.36 3.41
CA ALA A 214 -1.79 17.27 2.48
C ALA A 214 -1.22 16.57 1.24
N LEU A 215 -1.00 15.26 1.29
CA LEU A 215 -0.51 14.43 0.17
C LEU A 215 -1.63 13.95 -0.78
N LYS A 216 -2.92 14.19 -0.46
CA LYS A 216 -4.08 13.64 -1.20
C LYS A 216 -3.99 13.82 -2.71
N SER A 217 -3.58 14.99 -3.20
CA SER A 217 -3.51 15.30 -4.63
C SER A 217 -2.53 14.40 -5.42
N ARG A 218 -1.58 13.77 -4.72
CA ARG A 218 -0.57 12.86 -5.31
C ARG A 218 -0.77 11.41 -4.90
N MET A 219 -1.73 11.10 -4.04
CA MET A 219 -2.09 9.72 -3.78
C MET A 219 -2.57 9.05 -5.06
N ALA A 220 -2.10 7.83 -5.29
CA ALA A 220 -2.61 7.02 -6.38
C ALA A 220 -4.10 6.75 -6.17
N SER A 221 -4.86 6.82 -7.25
CA SER A 221 -6.29 6.55 -7.26
C SER A 221 -6.64 5.77 -8.51
N VAL A 222 -7.74 5.05 -8.44
CA VAL A 222 -8.40 4.49 -9.62
C VAL A 222 -9.80 5.06 -9.71
N GLU A 223 -10.29 5.10 -10.93
CA GLU A 223 -11.70 5.30 -11.19
C GLU A 223 -12.42 3.99 -10.90
N TYR A 224 -13.36 4.01 -9.96
CA TYR A 224 -14.23 2.89 -9.67
C TYR A 224 -15.56 3.13 -10.36
N ARG A 225 -16.03 2.10 -11.06
CA ARG A 225 -17.36 2.06 -11.66
C ARG A 225 -18.09 0.89 -11.04
N ASP A 226 -19.12 1.18 -10.27
CA ASP A 226 -20.05 0.13 -9.86
C ASP A 226 -20.95 -0.20 -11.06
N GLU A 227 -21.21 -1.47 -11.34
CA GLU A 227 -22.14 -1.84 -12.42
C GLU A 227 -23.56 -1.34 -12.13
N THR A 228 -23.88 -1.09 -10.86
CA THR A 228 -25.17 -0.54 -10.43
C THR A 228 -25.18 0.98 -10.25
N GLU A 229 -24.03 1.66 -10.34
CA GLU A 229 -23.94 3.13 -10.18
C GLU A 229 -23.75 3.81 -11.53
N ILE A 230 -24.56 4.84 -11.79
CA ILE A 230 -24.57 5.61 -13.05
C ILE A 230 -23.28 6.44 -13.19
N GLU A 231 -22.64 6.82 -12.08
CA GLU A 231 -21.47 7.69 -12.05
C GLU A 231 -20.23 6.97 -11.51
N SER A 232 -19.10 7.16 -12.19
CA SER A 232 -17.80 6.73 -11.71
C SER A 232 -17.25 7.71 -10.66
N TYR A 233 -16.52 7.20 -9.68
CA TYR A 233 -15.84 8.04 -8.68
C TYR A 233 -14.39 7.61 -8.48
N ARG A 234 -13.54 8.57 -8.07
CA ARG A 234 -12.14 8.27 -7.74
C ARG A 234 -12.03 7.70 -6.34
N THR A 235 -11.40 6.53 -6.23
CA THR A 235 -11.14 5.87 -4.95
C THR A 235 -9.64 5.81 -4.66
N TYR A 236 -9.28 6.11 -3.40
CA TYR A 236 -7.92 6.04 -2.87
C TYR A 236 -7.79 4.87 -1.89
N ALA A 237 -8.83 4.64 -1.08
CA ALA A 237 -8.93 3.52 -0.16
C ALA A 237 -8.79 2.18 -0.89
N GLY A 238 -7.95 1.29 -0.38
CA GLY A 238 -7.63 -0.01 -0.97
C GLY A 238 -6.60 0.05 -2.11
N TYR A 239 -6.40 1.21 -2.72
CA TYR A 239 -5.48 1.43 -3.84
C TYR A 239 -4.24 2.25 -3.43
N GLY A 240 -4.31 3.58 -3.47
CA GLY A 240 -3.22 4.44 -3.01
C GLY A 240 -3.00 4.36 -1.50
N VAL A 241 -4.06 4.09 -0.73
CA VAL A 241 -3.99 3.86 0.73
C VAL A 241 -4.59 2.51 1.05
N LYS A 242 -3.74 1.52 1.33
CA LYS A 242 -4.18 0.18 1.72
C LYS A 242 -4.07 0.02 3.23
N LEU A 243 -5.21 -0.15 3.90
CA LEU A 243 -5.27 -0.54 5.30
C LEU A 243 -5.26 -2.07 5.42
N LEU A 244 -4.41 -2.57 6.32
CA LEU A 244 -4.36 -3.95 6.77
C LEU A 244 -4.49 -4.01 8.31
N PRO A 245 -5.32 -4.92 8.85
CA PRO A 245 -6.32 -5.74 8.14
C PRO A 245 -7.44 -4.86 7.57
N SER A 246 -8.61 -5.43 7.24
CA SER A 246 -9.76 -4.63 6.81
C SER A 246 -10.09 -3.55 7.84
N PHE A 247 -10.73 -2.45 7.40
CA PHE A 247 -11.08 -1.33 8.29
C PHE A 247 -11.88 -1.77 9.53
N ARG A 248 -12.80 -2.73 9.37
CA ARG A 248 -13.53 -3.33 10.49
C ARG A 248 -12.64 -4.24 11.34
N GLY A 249 -11.82 -5.09 10.70
CA GLY A 249 -10.93 -6.02 11.39
C GLY A 249 -9.77 -5.36 12.13
N ALA A 250 -9.42 -4.12 11.80
CA ALA A 250 -8.30 -3.41 12.41
C ALA A 250 -8.63 -2.93 13.84
N ASN A 251 -9.92 -2.82 14.18
CA ASN A 251 -10.41 -2.36 15.48
C ASN A 251 -9.69 -1.11 16.01
N ILE A 252 -9.53 -0.13 15.11
CA ILE A 252 -8.78 1.12 15.36
C ILE A 252 -9.64 2.13 16.11
N THR A 253 -9.00 3.02 16.88
CA THR A 253 -9.73 4.05 17.64
C THR A 253 -10.38 5.09 16.72
N LYS A 254 -11.29 5.90 17.27
CA LYS A 254 -11.95 6.99 16.53
C LYS A 254 -10.93 7.95 15.91
N GLU A 255 -9.89 8.32 16.66
CA GLU A 255 -8.81 9.22 16.19
C GLU A 255 -8.00 8.59 15.05
N GLN A 256 -7.57 7.33 15.21
CA GLN A 256 -6.86 6.59 14.17
C GLN A 256 -7.70 6.42 12.91
N SER A 257 -9.03 6.31 13.04
CA SER A 257 -9.94 6.15 11.91
C SER A 257 -10.04 7.38 11.01
N LEU A 258 -9.69 8.58 11.51
CA LEU A 258 -9.87 9.84 10.78
C LEU A 258 -9.11 9.86 9.46
N ILE A 259 -7.85 9.40 9.46
CA ILE A 259 -7.04 9.39 8.24
C ILE A 259 -7.60 8.43 7.19
N PHE A 260 -8.08 7.26 7.59
CA PHE A 260 -8.61 6.27 6.66
C PHE A 260 -9.98 6.67 6.12
N LYS A 261 -10.85 7.23 6.96
CA LYS A 261 -12.15 7.79 6.54
C LYS A 261 -11.96 8.91 5.51
N PHE A 262 -10.97 9.77 5.72
CA PHE A 262 -10.63 10.82 4.76
C PHE A 262 -10.28 10.29 3.35
N TYR A 263 -9.70 9.08 3.26
CA TYR A 263 -9.36 8.43 2.00
C TYR A 263 -10.47 7.52 1.43
N GLY A 264 -11.63 7.44 2.09
CA GLY A 264 -12.82 6.76 1.58
C GLY A 264 -13.25 5.50 2.34
N TYR A 265 -12.48 5.05 3.34
CA TYR A 265 -12.87 3.87 4.13
C TYR A 265 -14.18 4.09 4.89
N PRO A 266 -15.05 3.06 5.03
CA PRO A 266 -14.79 1.65 4.72
C PRO A 266 -14.98 1.24 3.26
N ARG A 267 -15.47 2.12 2.37
CA ARG A 267 -15.59 1.84 0.94
C ARG A 267 -14.20 1.84 0.32
N GLN A 268 -13.76 0.71 -0.24
CA GLN A 268 -12.40 0.60 -0.78
C GLN A 268 -12.39 -0.09 -2.13
N TRP A 269 -11.37 0.24 -2.91
CA TRP A 269 -11.03 -0.52 -4.09
C TRP A 269 -10.66 -1.95 -3.71
N TRP A 270 -11.31 -2.86 -4.40
CA TRP A 270 -10.92 -4.25 -4.51
C TRP A 270 -10.45 -4.45 -5.93
N ASP A 271 -9.35 -5.18 -6.11
CA ASP A 271 -8.90 -5.58 -7.45
C ASP A 271 -10.09 -6.21 -8.18
N PRO A 272 -10.56 -5.65 -9.33
CA PRO A 272 -11.71 -6.14 -10.07
C PRO A 272 -11.40 -7.42 -10.88
N THR A 273 -10.14 -7.87 -10.88
CA THR A 273 -9.73 -9.20 -11.34
C THR A 273 -9.31 -10.13 -10.18
N PRO A 274 -10.09 -10.27 -9.09
CA PRO A 274 -9.78 -11.28 -8.11
C PRO A 274 -10.18 -12.62 -8.73
N THR A 275 -9.27 -13.58 -8.80
CA THR A 275 -9.62 -14.90 -9.34
C THR A 275 -10.70 -15.62 -8.51
N THR A 276 -11.11 -15.13 -7.33
CA THR A 276 -12.39 -15.46 -6.66
C THR A 276 -12.76 -14.47 -5.51
N PRO A 277 -14.00 -14.44 -4.96
CA PRO A 277 -14.84 -13.23 -4.90
C PRO A 277 -14.85 -12.46 -3.57
N SER A 278 -15.37 -11.24 -3.69
CA SER A 278 -15.68 -10.26 -2.65
C SER A 278 -16.51 -10.81 -1.45
N PRO A 279 -16.10 -10.53 -0.19
CA PRO A 279 -16.91 -10.84 1.00
C PRO A 279 -18.08 -9.84 1.23
N TYR A 280 -18.39 -8.94 0.30
CA TYR A 280 -19.43 -7.91 0.47
C TYR A 280 -20.83 -8.27 -0.06
N ARG A 281 -21.09 -9.53 -0.45
CA ARG A 281 -22.48 -10.03 -0.48
C ARG A 281 -22.84 -10.60 0.91
N MET A 282 -23.15 -9.71 1.84
CA MET A 282 -24.08 -10.05 2.92
C MET A 282 -25.41 -9.35 2.62
N ALA A 283 -26.24 -10.03 1.83
CA ALA A 283 -27.68 -9.85 1.86
C ALA A 283 -28.28 -11.26 1.94
N THR A 284 -28.83 -11.56 3.10
CA THR A 284 -29.64 -12.73 3.39
C THR A 284 -30.81 -12.82 2.42
N VAL A 285 -30.93 -13.93 1.70
CA VAL A 285 -32.22 -14.43 1.23
C VAL A 285 -32.25 -15.93 1.55
N SER A 286 -33.08 -16.29 2.51
CA SER A 286 -33.38 -17.69 2.83
C SER A 286 -33.96 -18.38 1.59
N PRO A 287 -33.58 -19.63 1.30
CA PRO A 287 -34.27 -20.40 0.28
C PRO A 287 -35.60 -20.91 0.87
N THR A 288 -36.69 -20.20 0.59
CA THR A 288 -38.01 -20.81 0.60
C THR A 288 -38.10 -21.65 -0.67
N VAL A 289 -37.65 -22.90 -0.61
CA VAL A 289 -38.00 -23.90 -1.63
C VAL A 289 -39.34 -24.47 -1.21
N ALA A 290 -40.41 -23.99 -1.86
CA ALA A 290 -41.65 -24.73 -1.95
C ALA A 290 -41.35 -26.02 -2.75
N LEU A 291 -41.62 -27.16 -2.13
CA LEU A 291 -41.64 -28.46 -2.79
C LEU A 291 -42.90 -28.53 -3.66
N ASP A 292 -42.75 -28.30 -4.96
CA ASP A 292 -43.74 -28.74 -5.93
C ASP A 292 -43.41 -30.19 -6.33
N ALA A 293 -44.27 -31.11 -5.91
CA ALA A 293 -44.22 -32.52 -6.26
C ALA A 293 -44.59 -32.70 -7.75
N PRO A 294 -43.89 -33.57 -8.51
CA PRO A 294 -44.35 -33.92 -9.84
C PRO A 294 -45.53 -34.89 -9.76
N ASP A 295 -46.59 -34.49 -10.45
CA ASP A 295 -47.79 -35.27 -10.75
C ASP A 295 -47.43 -36.63 -11.37
N LYS A 296 -48.16 -37.63 -10.90
CA LYS A 296 -48.22 -38.98 -11.46
C LYS A 296 -48.74 -38.91 -12.90
N MET A 297 -48.13 -39.71 -13.78
CA MET A 297 -48.83 -40.25 -14.94
C MET A 297 -48.55 -41.76 -15.08
N PRO A 298 -49.49 -42.52 -15.68
CA PRO A 298 -49.69 -43.93 -15.41
C PRO A 298 -49.05 -44.84 -16.47
N GLY A 299 -48.75 -46.08 -16.12
CA GLY A 299 -48.58 -47.15 -17.09
C GLY A 299 -47.77 -48.35 -16.61
N ALA A 300 -48.50 -49.43 -16.30
CA ALA A 300 -48.10 -50.82 -16.05
C ALA A 300 -47.86 -51.21 -14.58
#